data_AF-A0A9W6RS06-F1
#
_entry.id   AF-A0A9W6RS06-F1
#
_cell.length_a   1.000
_cell.length_b   1.000
_cell.length_c   1.000
_cell.angle_alpha   90.00
_cell.angle_beta   90.00
_cell.angle_gamma   90.00
#
_symmetry.space_group_name_H-M   'P 1'
#
loop_
_entity.id
_entity.type
_entity.pdbx_description
1 polymer ?
#
loop_
_entity_poly.entity_id
_entity_poly.type
_entity_poly.pdbx_seq_one_letter_code
_entity_poly.pdbx_strand_id
1 'polypeptide(L)'
;MFDRFSAHPWALEATVGARAIGPNELGRLEQAVAALTGTGLAGSQMLDVAATLTGHVRMIARQAAAVPAGDSEQAMGDAMGALLTGREDRFPALAAAMSDPDGRDRAFDFGLRCILDGVESLVG
;
A
#
# COMPACT_ATOMS: atom_id res chain seq x y z
N MET A 1 8.57 -11.90 1.02
CA MET A 1 7.11 -11.62 1.15
C MET A 1 6.51 -11.21 -0.20
N PHE A 2 7.22 -10.38 -0.97
CA PHE A 2 6.91 -10.01 -2.35
C PHE A 2 6.83 -11.21 -3.33
N ASP A 3 7.87 -12.06 -3.38
CA ASP A 3 7.97 -13.18 -4.34
C ASP A 3 6.81 -14.18 -4.33
N ARG A 4 6.10 -14.30 -3.20
CA ARG A 4 5.01 -15.27 -3.03
C ARG A 4 3.66 -14.74 -3.51
N PHE A 5 3.49 -13.42 -3.58
CA PHE A 5 2.28 -12.81 -4.16
C PHE A 5 2.35 -12.73 -5.68
N SER A 6 3.55 -12.58 -6.25
CA SER A 6 3.77 -12.61 -7.70
C SER A 6 3.46 -13.97 -8.33
N ALA A 7 3.62 -15.07 -7.58
CA ALA A 7 3.35 -16.43 -8.06
C ALA A 7 1.86 -16.82 -8.06
N HIS A 8 1.01 -16.18 -7.24
CA HIS A 8 -0.39 -16.60 -7.03
C HIS A 8 -1.36 -15.42 -6.90
N PRO A 9 -1.74 -14.79 -8.03
CA PRO A 9 -2.60 -13.60 -8.03
C PRO A 9 -3.99 -13.85 -7.40
N TRP A 10 -4.52 -15.07 -7.50
CA TRP A 10 -5.82 -15.47 -6.93
C TRP A 10 -5.86 -15.45 -5.39
N ALA A 11 -4.71 -15.50 -4.70
CA ALA A 11 -4.66 -15.37 -3.25
C ALA A 11 -5.06 -13.95 -2.78
N LEU A 12 -5.02 -12.96 -3.67
CA LEU A 12 -5.42 -11.60 -3.37
C LEU A 12 -6.94 -11.43 -3.31
N GLU A 13 -7.73 -12.24 -4.02
CA GLU A 13 -9.20 -12.20 -3.94
C GLU A 13 -9.74 -13.00 -2.74
N ALA A 14 -9.09 -14.10 -2.38
CA ALA A 14 -9.47 -14.95 -1.23
C ALA A 14 -9.23 -14.30 0.15
N THR A 15 -8.70 -13.07 0.19
CA THR A 15 -8.24 -12.42 1.43
C THR A 15 -9.13 -11.28 1.92
N VAL A 16 -10.34 -11.09 1.36
CA VAL A 16 -11.33 -10.08 1.78
C VAL A 16 -12.51 -10.77 2.50
N GLY A 17 -12.69 -10.50 3.80
CA GLY A 17 -13.79 -11.03 4.63
C GLY A 17 -13.35 -11.61 5.98
N ALA A 18 -14.31 -12.02 6.83
CA ALA A 18 -14.08 -12.78 8.06
C ALA A 18 -13.58 -14.19 7.72
N ARG A 19 -12.29 -14.31 7.40
CA ARG A 19 -11.64 -15.57 7.10
C ARG A 19 -11.09 -16.21 8.36
N ALA A 20 -10.90 -17.53 8.33
CA ALA A 20 -10.10 -18.21 9.33
C ALA A 20 -8.67 -17.63 9.30
N ILE A 21 -8.23 -17.01 10.40
CA ILE A 21 -6.86 -16.56 10.58
C ILE A 21 -6.00 -17.82 10.68
N GLY A 22 -5.32 -18.16 9.59
CA GLY A 22 -4.42 -19.31 9.56
C GLY A 22 -3.15 -19.07 10.40
N PRO A 23 -2.40 -20.11 10.78
CA PRO A 23 -1.21 -19.99 11.64
C PRO A 23 -0.16 -18.99 11.13
N ASN A 24 0.03 -18.90 9.81
CA ASN A 24 0.94 -17.94 9.17
C ASN A 24 0.48 -16.48 9.28
N GLU A 25 -0.82 -16.26 9.44
CA GLU A 25 -1.37 -14.91 9.59
C GLU A 25 -1.28 -14.48 11.05
N LEU A 26 -1.56 -15.40 11.97
CA LEU A 26 -1.38 -15.18 13.39
C LEU A 26 0.09 -14.91 13.71
N GLY A 27 1.02 -15.69 13.16
CA GLY A 27 2.47 -15.47 13.34
C GLY A 27 2.97 -14.14 12.77
N ARG A 28 2.41 -13.67 11.65
CA ARG A 28 2.74 -12.33 11.11
C ARG A 28 2.17 -11.20 11.97
N LEU A 29 0.97 -11.38 12.49
CA LEU A 29 0.37 -10.42 13.41
C LEU A 29 1.14 -10.34 14.73
N GLU A 30 1.56 -11.48 15.28
CA GLU A 30 2.43 -11.54 16.45
C GLU A 30 3.74 -10.79 16.21
N GLN A 31 4.42 -11.02 15.08
CA GLN A 31 5.64 -10.29 14.72
C GLN A 31 5.42 -8.77 14.63
N ALA A 32 4.30 -8.33 14.04
CA ALA A 32 3.97 -6.92 13.92
C ALA A 32 3.68 -6.28 15.30
N VAL A 33 2.93 -6.95 16.16
CA VAL A 33 2.64 -6.47 17.53
C VAL A 33 3.90 -6.49 18.39
N ALA A 34 4.73 -7.52 18.29
CA ALA A 34 6.01 -7.60 19.00
C ALA A 34 6.94 -6.43 18.62
N ALA A 35 6.97 -6.05 17.34
CA ALA A 35 7.76 -4.89 16.88
C ALA A 35 7.27 -3.54 17.44
N LEU A 36 5.99 -3.44 17.82
CA LEU A 36 5.39 -2.24 18.41
C LEU A 36 5.41 -2.27 19.95
N THR A 37 5.88 -3.35 20.56
CA THR A 37 5.94 -3.47 22.02
C THR A 37 6.94 -2.46 22.60
N GLY A 38 6.53 -1.75 23.65
CA GLY A 38 7.37 -0.73 24.30
C GLY A 38 7.30 0.67 23.69
N THR A 39 6.47 0.88 22.67
CA THR A 39 6.25 2.20 22.02
C THR A 39 5.19 3.07 22.73
N GLY A 40 4.69 2.65 23.89
CA GLY A 40 3.61 3.36 24.60
C GLY A 40 2.21 3.23 23.99
N LEU A 41 2.09 2.64 22.79
CA LEU A 41 0.79 2.36 22.16
C LEU A 41 -0.03 1.35 22.98
N ALA A 42 -1.36 1.52 23.01
CA ALA A 42 -2.27 0.51 23.52
C ALA A 42 -2.32 -0.70 22.58
N GLY A 43 -2.61 -1.89 23.11
CA GLY A 43 -2.65 -3.12 22.30
C GLY A 43 -3.61 -3.06 21.11
N SER A 44 -4.75 -2.36 21.25
CA SER A 44 -5.67 -2.13 20.12
C SER A 44 -5.04 -1.27 19.03
N GLN A 45 -4.31 -0.22 19.41
CA GLN A 45 -3.59 0.63 18.45
C GLN A 45 -2.49 -0.15 17.75
N MET A 46 -1.77 -1.05 18.43
CA MET A 46 -0.77 -1.91 17.80
C MET A 46 -1.39 -2.80 16.71
N LEU A 47 -2.57 -3.37 16.99
CA LEU A 47 -3.32 -4.18 16.02
C LEU A 47 -3.81 -3.33 14.83
N ASP A 48 -4.32 -2.12 15.08
CA ASP A 48 -4.76 -1.20 14.03
C ASP A 48 -3.61 -0.73 13.13
N VAL A 49 -2.43 -0.49 13.71
CA VAL A 49 -1.20 -0.18 12.95
C VAL A 49 -0.80 -1.37 12.08
N ALA A 50 -0.77 -2.58 12.63
CA ALA A 50 -0.45 -3.79 11.87
C ALA A 50 -1.44 -4.03 10.72
N ALA A 51 -2.73 -3.78 10.94
CA ALA A 51 -3.77 -3.88 9.92
C ALA A 51 -3.57 -2.83 8.82
N THR A 52 -3.29 -1.58 9.20
CA THR A 52 -3.02 -0.45 8.28
C THR A 52 -1.84 -0.75 7.36
N LEU A 53 -0.70 -1.16 7.92
CA LEU A 53 0.50 -1.52 7.17
C LEU A 53 0.24 -2.70 6.22
N THR A 54 -0.45 -3.73 6.70
CA THR A 54 -0.83 -4.89 5.89
C THR A 54 -1.75 -4.49 4.74
N GLY A 55 -2.67 -3.55 4.97
CA GLY A 55 -3.57 -3.00 3.96
C GLY A 55 -2.80 -2.32 2.83
N HIS A 56 -1.85 -1.44 3.17
CA HIS A 56 -1.00 -0.74 2.20
C HIS A 56 -0.17 -1.70 1.37
N VAL A 57 0.57 -2.62 2.02
CA VAL A 57 1.39 -3.64 1.32
C VAL A 57 0.53 -4.48 0.37
N ARG A 58 -0.68 -4.89 0.81
CA ARG A 58 -1.58 -5.70 -0.02
C ARG A 58 -2.09 -4.90 -1.22
N MET A 59 -2.41 -3.64 -1.04
CA MET A 59 -2.88 -2.77 -2.12
C MET A 59 -1.80 -2.64 -3.21
N ILE A 60 -0.56 -2.33 -2.84
CA ILE A 60 0.57 -2.24 -3.77
C ILE A 60 0.83 -3.60 -4.44
N ALA A 61 0.85 -4.70 -3.68
CA ALA A 61 1.08 -6.03 -4.23
C ALA A 61 -0.01 -6.44 -5.25
N ARG A 62 -1.27 -6.03 -5.03
CA ARG A 62 -2.37 -6.25 -6.00
C ARG A 62 -2.14 -5.49 -7.30
N GLN A 63 -1.75 -4.22 -7.21
CA GLN A 63 -1.46 -3.40 -8.38
C GLN A 63 -0.26 -3.92 -9.18
N ALA A 64 0.78 -4.37 -8.49
CA ALA A 64 1.95 -5.00 -9.13
C ALA A 64 1.58 -6.31 -9.83
N ALA A 65 0.77 -7.16 -9.19
CA ALA A 65 0.34 -8.44 -9.78
C ALA A 65 -0.62 -8.28 -10.98
N ALA A 66 -1.31 -7.13 -11.10
CA ALA A 66 -2.25 -6.86 -12.19
C ALA A 66 -1.57 -6.48 -13.52
N VAL A 67 -0.27 -6.15 -13.52
CA VAL A 67 0.48 -5.72 -14.70
C VAL A 67 1.60 -6.72 -15.01
N PRO A 68 1.47 -7.58 -16.05
CA PRO A 68 2.33 -8.76 -16.21
C PRO A 68 3.80 -8.53 -16.59
N ALA A 69 4.26 -7.30 -16.92
CA ALA A 69 5.60 -7.09 -17.49
C ALA A 69 6.18 -5.66 -17.42
N GLY A 70 5.70 -4.76 -16.56
CA GLY A 70 6.20 -3.39 -16.50
C GLY A 70 5.91 -2.70 -15.17
N ASP A 71 6.56 -1.55 -14.95
CA ASP A 71 6.27 -0.64 -13.84
C ASP A 71 4.78 -0.24 -13.90
N SER A 72 3.99 -0.82 -12.97
CA SER A 72 2.54 -0.64 -12.87
C SER A 72 2.17 0.82 -12.63
N GLU A 73 3.00 1.56 -11.88
CA GLU A 73 2.80 2.98 -11.63
C GLU A 73 3.05 3.79 -12.91
N GLN A 74 4.09 3.46 -13.67
CA GLN A 74 4.37 4.12 -14.95
C GLN A 74 3.25 3.89 -15.97
N ALA A 75 2.80 2.64 -16.14
CA ALA A 75 1.73 2.31 -17.09
C ALA A 75 0.42 3.03 -16.76
N MET A 76 0.10 3.14 -15.46
CA MET A 76 -1.05 3.92 -14.99
C MET A 76 -0.87 5.42 -15.24
N GLY A 77 0.33 5.95 -14.99
CA GLY A 77 0.67 7.35 -15.27
C GLY A 77 0.52 7.71 -16.75
N ASP A 78 1.04 6.88 -17.65
CA ASP A 78 0.93 7.10 -19.09
C ASP A 78 -0.53 7.06 -19.57
N ALA A 79 -1.32 6.11 -19.08
CA ALA A 79 -2.75 6.02 -19.39
C ALA A 79 -3.52 7.27 -18.89
N MET A 80 -3.22 7.74 -17.69
CA MET A 80 -3.84 8.94 -17.13
C MET A 80 -3.44 10.20 -17.91
N GLY A 81 -2.19 10.30 -18.35
CA GLY A 81 -1.69 11.41 -19.17
C GLY A 81 -2.39 11.49 -20.52
N ALA A 82 -2.57 10.33 -21.17
CA ALA A 82 -3.33 10.23 -22.42
C ALA A 82 -4.80 10.65 -22.24
N LEU A 83 -5.42 10.33 -21.10
CA LEU A 83 -6.78 10.76 -20.78
C LEU A 83 -6.89 12.25 -20.44
N LEU A 84 -5.84 12.87 -19.93
CA LEU A 84 -5.85 14.29 -19.58
C LEU A 84 -5.55 15.21 -20.74
N THR A 85 -4.88 14.70 -21.78
CA THR A 85 -4.53 15.48 -22.97
C THR A 85 -5.77 16.13 -23.59
N GLY A 86 -5.80 17.46 -23.63
CA GLY A 86 -6.92 18.27 -24.14
C GLY A 86 -8.13 18.38 -23.20
N ARG A 87 -7.97 17.99 -21.93
CA ARG A 87 -8.99 18.09 -20.85
C ARG A 87 -8.45 18.75 -19.59
N GLU A 88 -7.32 19.45 -19.68
CA GLU A 88 -6.60 20.04 -18.56
C GLU A 88 -7.42 21.14 -17.88
N ASP A 89 -8.23 21.86 -18.66
CA ASP A 89 -9.20 22.87 -18.18
C ASP A 89 -10.27 22.27 -17.25
N ARG A 90 -10.67 21.02 -17.52
CA ARG A 90 -11.64 20.28 -16.72
C ARG A 90 -11.02 19.60 -15.50
N PHE A 91 -9.73 19.26 -15.56
CA PHE A 91 -9.01 18.57 -14.48
C PHE A 91 -7.71 19.27 -14.08
N PRO A 92 -7.75 20.56 -13.69
CA PRO A 92 -6.54 21.37 -13.55
C PRO A 92 -5.62 20.90 -12.41
N ALA A 93 -6.19 20.45 -11.29
CA ALA A 93 -5.40 19.94 -10.17
C ALA A 93 -4.65 18.64 -10.52
N LEU A 94 -5.29 17.76 -11.31
CA LEU A 94 -4.68 16.50 -11.72
C LEU A 94 -3.61 16.73 -12.79
N ALA A 95 -3.87 17.63 -13.75
CA ALA A 95 -2.87 18.04 -14.73
C ALA A 95 -1.63 18.66 -14.06
N ALA A 96 -1.82 19.49 -13.04
CA ALA A 96 -0.73 20.07 -12.27
C ALA A 96 0.09 18.99 -11.52
N ALA A 97 -0.58 18.06 -10.83
CA ALA A 97 0.08 16.98 -10.10
C ALA A 97 0.88 16.05 -11.03
N MET A 98 0.35 15.74 -12.22
CA MET A 98 1.01 14.89 -13.20
C MET A 98 2.18 15.55 -13.93
N SER A 99 2.29 16.88 -13.84
CA SER A 99 3.43 17.62 -14.40
C SER A 99 4.68 17.55 -13.49
N ASP A 100 4.56 16.96 -12.30
CA ASP A 100 5.68 16.80 -11.37
C ASP A 100 6.65 15.70 -11.85
N PRO A 101 7.92 16.04 -12.16
CA PRO A 101 8.91 15.08 -12.65
C PRO A 101 9.33 14.03 -11.61
N ASP A 102 9.13 14.29 -10.31
CA ASP A 102 9.59 13.41 -9.22
C ASP A 102 8.53 12.40 -8.73
N GLY A 103 7.33 12.41 -9.33
CA GLY A 103 6.13 11.74 -8.81
C GLY A 103 5.93 10.27 -9.17
N ARG A 104 6.94 9.55 -9.68
CA ARG A 104 6.76 8.16 -10.19
C ARG A 104 7.50 7.11 -9.35
N ASP A 105 6.89 5.92 -9.27
CA ASP A 105 7.42 4.66 -8.73
C ASP A 105 7.83 4.74 -7.25
N ARG A 106 6.95 5.33 -6.43
CA ARG A 106 7.21 5.56 -5.00
C ARG A 106 5.98 5.38 -4.12
N ALA A 107 4.85 4.90 -4.62
CA ALA A 107 3.63 4.84 -3.80
C ALA A 107 3.80 3.92 -2.58
N PHE A 108 4.63 2.87 -2.72
CA PHE A 108 5.00 2.01 -1.59
C PHE A 108 5.74 2.79 -0.50
N ASP A 109 6.92 3.33 -0.80
CA ASP A 109 7.78 4.00 0.18
C ASP A 109 7.17 5.29 0.72
N PHE A 110 6.52 6.07 -0.14
CA PHE A 110 5.83 7.28 0.26
C PHE A 110 4.70 6.97 1.24
N GLY A 111 3.82 6.03 0.89
CA GLY A 111 2.71 5.63 1.76
C GLY A 111 3.19 5.01 3.06
N LEU A 112 4.24 4.18 3.02
CA LEU A 112 4.84 3.59 4.21
C LEU A 112 5.38 4.67 5.15
N ARG A 113 6.15 5.63 4.62
CA ARG A 113 6.66 6.76 5.40
C ARG A 113 5.52 7.56 6.02
N CYS A 114 4.50 7.94 5.24
CA CYS A 114 3.35 8.67 5.78
C CYS A 114 2.64 7.93 6.92
N ILE A 115 2.48 6.61 6.80
CA ILE A 115 1.89 5.78 7.86
C ILE A 115 2.79 5.80 9.10
N LEU A 116 4.09 5.57 8.93
CA LEU A 116 5.04 5.51 10.04
C LEU A 116 5.19 6.86 10.76
N ASP A 117 5.30 7.96 10.03
CA ASP A 117 5.34 9.31 10.58
C ASP A 117 4.06 9.62 11.39
N GLY A 118 2.90 9.16 10.88
CA GLY A 118 1.63 9.26 11.60
C GLY A 118 1.62 8.44 12.90
N VAL A 119 2.16 7.21 12.87
CA VAL A 119 2.27 6.35 14.06
C VAL A 119 3.24 6.93 15.07
N GLU A 120 4.38 7.47 14.62
CA GLU A 120 5.37 8.11 15.49
C GLU A 120 4.74 9.25 16.31
N SER A 121 3.80 10.01 15.73
CA SER A 121 3.08 11.07 16.47
C SER A 121 2.19 10.56 17.62
N LEU A 122 1.91 9.25 17.65
CA LEU A 122 1.12 8.58 18.70
C LEU A 122 2.01 7.88 19.74
N VAL A 123 3.30 7.74 19.46
CA VAL A 123 4.31 7.17 20.34
C VAL A 123 4.75 8.26 21.33
N GLY A 124 4.88 7.89 22.60
CA GLY A 124 5.25 8.79 23.70
C GLY A 124 6.46 8.30 24.47
#